data_AF-A0A9P7M6H7-F1
#
_entry.id   AF-A0A9P7M6H7-F1
#
_cell.length_a   1.000
_cell.length_b   1.000
_cell.length_c   1.000
_cell.angle_alpha   90.00
_cell.angle_beta   90.00
_cell.angle_gamma   90.00
#
_symmetry.space_group_name_H-M   'P 1'
#
loop_
_entity.id
_entity.type
_entity.pdbx_description
1 polymer ?
#
loop_
_entity_poly.entity_id
_entity_poly.type
_entity_poly.pdbx_seq_one_letter_code
_entity_poly.pdbx_strand_id
1 'polypeptide(L)'
;MASITTSLSLKAQELTDIELAILICLATDEHPILTTPAHNIDSLVYELCLLVPRVFQLTHVIIYCSPSTTPEDFASELLVFSMPPSPRSTDTPESIALQRNRLTASSSIAHCIIAINFDRVPHIIQIQVLEMLRTRRILTRGAVLPVPQRFVFIPVMEEDAPGEGPRLTPHLHHSFAMSHWHDPEDGYMNMEADEIHQDKIEERKRRKERQQNQNQEEAWTSAGRDIERGEGTSAGDSVVRDESEDPESDGEPDPLDFFITEA
;
A
#
# COMPACT_ATOMS: atom_id res chain seq x y z
N MET A 1 -11.06 -19.24 -29.18
CA MET A 1 -9.81 -18.51 -29.55
C MET A 1 -10.14 -17.08 -29.97
N ALA A 2 -10.91 -16.83 -31.03
CA ALA A 2 -11.21 -15.48 -31.54
C ALA A 2 -11.93 -14.54 -30.54
N SER A 3 -12.83 -15.04 -29.69
CA SER A 3 -13.53 -14.21 -28.69
C SER A 3 -12.66 -13.77 -27.51
N ILE A 4 -11.63 -14.56 -27.17
CA ILE A 4 -10.69 -14.24 -26.08
C ILE A 4 -9.74 -13.14 -26.55
N THR A 5 -9.23 -13.23 -27.77
CA THR A 5 -8.34 -12.22 -28.36
C THR A 5 -9.02 -10.87 -28.54
N THR A 6 -10.30 -10.83 -28.88
CA THR A 6 -11.08 -9.57 -28.94
C THR A 6 -11.29 -8.98 -27.55
N SER A 7 -11.54 -9.79 -26.52
CA SER A 7 -11.71 -9.28 -25.15
C SER A 7 -10.40 -8.75 -24.55
N LEU A 8 -9.26 -9.34 -24.92
CA LEU A 8 -7.94 -8.92 -24.47
C LEU A 8 -7.48 -7.64 -25.18
N SER A 9 -7.75 -7.52 -26.49
CA SER A 9 -7.46 -6.30 -27.26
C SER A 9 -8.26 -5.10 -26.77
N LEU A 10 -9.52 -5.29 -26.39
CA LEU A 10 -10.35 -4.22 -25.83
C LEU A 10 -9.86 -3.81 -24.44
N LYS A 11 -9.55 -4.78 -23.57
CA LYS A 11 -8.96 -4.48 -22.25
C LYS A 11 -7.60 -3.80 -22.35
N ALA A 12 -6.74 -4.20 -23.27
CA ALA A 12 -5.44 -3.55 -23.47
C ALA A 12 -5.56 -2.10 -23.95
N GLN A 13 -6.63 -1.74 -24.66
CA GLN A 13 -6.90 -0.35 -25.07
C GLN A 13 -7.41 0.53 -23.93
N GLU A 14 -7.89 -0.06 -22.84
CA GLU A 14 -8.37 0.67 -21.66
C GLU A 14 -7.28 0.93 -20.62
N LEU A 15 -6.11 0.28 -20.77
CA LEU A 15 -4.99 0.42 -19.83
C LEU A 15 -4.16 1.67 -20.14
N THR A 16 -3.62 2.29 -19.09
CA THR A 16 -2.58 3.31 -19.25
C THR A 16 -1.27 2.68 -19.74
N ASP A 17 -0.34 3.49 -20.23
CA ASP A 17 0.96 2.99 -20.71
C ASP A 17 1.75 2.26 -19.62
N ILE A 18 1.68 2.73 -18.37
CA ILE A 18 2.30 2.09 -17.20
C ILE A 18 1.62 0.75 -16.90
N GLU A 19 0.29 0.70 -16.87
CA GLU A 19 -0.47 -0.53 -16.64
C GLU A 19 -0.17 -1.56 -17.74
N LEU A 20 -0.13 -1.13 -18.99
CA LEU A 20 0.21 -2.00 -20.11
C LEU A 20 1.64 -2.54 -20.02
N ALA A 21 2.61 -1.69 -19.67
CA ALA A 21 4.01 -2.10 -19.48
C ALA A 21 4.14 -3.17 -18.39
N ILE A 22 3.50 -2.97 -17.24
CA ILE A 22 3.51 -3.95 -16.13
C ILE A 22 2.79 -5.24 -16.54
N LEU A 23 1.65 -5.14 -17.23
CA LEU A 23 0.91 -6.31 -17.71
C LEU A 23 1.76 -7.17 -18.66
N ILE A 24 2.46 -6.53 -19.60
CA ILE A 24 3.36 -7.23 -20.53
C ILE A 24 4.45 -7.94 -19.74
N CYS A 25 5.10 -7.26 -18.81
CA CYS A 25 6.17 -7.84 -17.99
C CYS A 25 5.67 -9.03 -17.15
N LEU A 26 4.49 -8.92 -16.54
CA LEU A 26 3.87 -10.02 -15.80
C LEU A 26 3.50 -11.21 -16.71
N ALA A 27 3.14 -10.95 -17.96
CA ALA A 27 2.80 -11.99 -18.93
C ALA A 27 4.04 -12.68 -19.53
N THR A 28 5.15 -11.96 -19.67
CA THR A 28 6.42 -12.48 -20.20
C THR A 28 7.36 -13.01 -19.12
N ASP A 29 7.01 -12.83 -17.84
CA ASP A 29 7.88 -13.15 -16.70
C ASP A 29 9.19 -12.35 -16.70
N GLU A 30 9.09 -11.12 -17.17
CA GLU A 30 10.18 -10.16 -17.23
C GLU A 30 9.86 -8.95 -16.35
N HIS A 31 10.73 -7.95 -16.37
CA HIS A 31 10.70 -6.82 -15.47
C HIS A 31 10.79 -5.49 -16.24
N PRO A 32 9.99 -4.46 -15.90
CA PRO A 32 10.11 -3.14 -16.50
C PRO A 32 11.11 -2.29 -15.73
N ILE A 33 11.78 -1.36 -16.41
CA ILE A 33 12.44 -0.22 -15.80
C ILE A 33 11.54 1.00 -16.01
N LEU A 34 11.20 1.71 -14.94
CA LEU A 34 10.43 2.94 -15.02
C LEU A 34 11.31 4.14 -14.68
N THR A 35 11.15 5.21 -15.45
CA THR A 35 11.96 6.41 -15.34
C THR A 35 11.05 7.63 -15.47
N THR A 36 11.36 8.70 -14.75
CA THR A 36 10.56 9.95 -14.76
C THR A 36 11.44 11.09 -14.24
N PRO A 37 11.12 12.37 -14.52
CA PRO A 37 11.83 13.50 -13.93
C PRO A 37 11.86 13.44 -12.40
N ALA A 38 12.96 13.91 -11.79
CA ALA A 38 13.18 13.74 -10.35
C ALA A 38 12.05 14.30 -9.47
N HIS A 39 11.38 15.35 -9.92
CA HIS A 39 10.27 15.98 -9.20
C HIS A 39 8.96 15.18 -9.24
N ASN A 40 8.89 14.10 -10.02
CA ASN A 40 7.70 13.27 -10.19
C ASN A 40 7.86 11.84 -9.69
N ILE A 41 9.02 11.47 -9.15
CA ILE A 41 9.22 10.12 -8.61
C ILE A 41 8.17 9.76 -7.58
N ASP A 42 7.90 10.66 -6.63
CA ASP A 42 6.95 10.37 -5.56
C ASP A 42 5.52 10.17 -6.12
N SER A 43 5.14 10.94 -7.13
CA SER A 43 3.87 10.78 -7.84
C SER A 43 3.80 9.44 -8.56
N LEU A 44 4.84 9.07 -9.33
CA LEU A 44 4.89 7.79 -10.02
C LEU A 44 4.88 6.60 -9.04
N VAL A 45 5.63 6.70 -7.95
CA VAL A 45 5.63 5.67 -6.89
C VAL A 45 4.25 5.55 -6.27
N TYR A 46 3.59 6.67 -5.96
CA TYR A 46 2.25 6.67 -5.40
C TYR A 46 1.22 6.07 -6.38
N GLU A 47 1.27 6.44 -7.66
CA GLU A 47 0.48 5.79 -8.72
C GLU A 47 0.70 4.27 -8.72
N LEU A 48 1.94 3.79 -8.70
CA LEU A 48 2.24 2.36 -8.64
C LEU A 48 1.67 1.68 -7.39
N CYS A 49 1.72 2.35 -6.23
CA CYS A 49 1.17 1.83 -4.97
C CYS A 49 -0.36 1.67 -5.02
N LEU A 50 -1.05 2.50 -5.81
CA LEU A 50 -2.48 2.39 -6.03
C LEU A 50 -2.80 1.36 -7.13
N LEU A 51 -2.08 1.43 -8.24
CA LEU A 51 -2.26 0.63 -9.45
C LEU A 51 -2.03 -0.86 -9.18
N VAL A 52 -0.92 -1.22 -8.53
CA VAL A 52 -0.53 -2.63 -8.31
C VAL A 52 -1.60 -3.44 -7.54
N PRO A 53 -2.13 -2.99 -6.39
CA PRO A 53 -3.19 -3.71 -5.70
C PRO A 53 -4.55 -3.59 -6.42
N ARG A 54 -4.89 -2.44 -7.02
CA ARG A 54 -6.21 -2.23 -7.66
C ARG A 54 -6.36 -3.02 -8.96
N VAL A 55 -5.36 -2.97 -9.82
CA VAL A 55 -5.42 -3.53 -11.18
C VAL A 55 -4.92 -4.97 -11.20
N PHE A 56 -3.79 -5.25 -10.55
CA PHE A 56 -3.14 -6.56 -10.62
C PHE A 56 -3.39 -7.46 -9.40
N GLN A 57 -3.98 -6.92 -8.33
CA GLN A 57 -4.25 -7.64 -7.08
C GLN A 57 -2.97 -8.27 -6.51
N LEU A 58 -1.86 -7.55 -6.62
CA LEU A 58 -0.56 -7.96 -6.12
C LEU A 58 -0.20 -7.19 -4.86
N THR A 59 0.47 -7.86 -3.92
CA THR A 59 1.13 -7.16 -2.80
C THR A 59 2.38 -6.46 -3.32
N HIS A 60 2.65 -5.26 -2.80
CA HIS A 60 3.84 -4.51 -3.17
C HIS A 60 4.65 -4.12 -1.93
N VAL A 61 5.94 -3.86 -2.14
CA VAL A 61 6.82 -3.23 -1.16
C VAL A 61 7.65 -2.16 -1.84
N ILE A 62 7.93 -1.08 -1.12
CA ILE A 62 8.74 0.04 -1.59
C ILE A 62 10.10 -0.05 -0.90
N ILE A 63 11.17 0.07 -1.69
CA ILE A 63 12.55 0.06 -1.19
C ILE A 63 13.25 1.32 -1.67
N TYR A 64 13.75 2.12 -0.72
CA TYR A 64 14.53 3.32 -1.02
C TYR A 64 16.00 2.97 -1.15
N CYS A 65 16.52 3.11 -2.36
CA CYS A 65 17.89 2.75 -2.66
C CYS A 65 18.84 3.93 -2.46
N SER A 66 19.94 3.66 -1.78
CA SER A 66 21.00 4.63 -1.50
C SER A 66 22.38 3.97 -1.60
N PRO A 67 23.46 4.75 -1.74
CA PRO A 67 24.83 4.21 -1.69
C PRO A 67 25.17 3.55 -0.35
N SER A 68 24.43 3.86 0.71
CA SER A 68 24.58 3.28 2.05
C SER A 68 23.73 2.04 2.29
N THR A 69 22.84 1.67 1.37
CA THR A 69 21.97 0.49 1.53
C THR A 69 22.83 -0.76 1.65
N THR A 70 22.66 -1.53 2.73
CA THR A 70 23.37 -2.79 2.92
C THR A 70 22.55 -3.97 2.39
N PRO A 71 23.18 -5.12 2.08
CA PRO A 71 22.44 -6.33 1.68
C PRO A 71 21.46 -6.83 2.76
N GLU A 72 21.75 -6.58 4.04
CA GLU A 72 20.90 -6.98 5.16
C GLU A 72 19.66 -6.09 5.27
N ASP A 73 19.82 -4.77 5.10
CA ASP A 73 18.70 -3.82 5.04
C ASP A 73 17.79 -4.15 3.86
N PHE A 74 18.37 -4.31 2.67
CA PHE A 74 17.64 -4.67 1.45
C PHE A 74 16.87 -5.99 1.62
N ALA A 75 17.52 -7.03 2.16
CA ALA A 75 16.86 -8.31 2.40
C ALA A 75 15.73 -8.23 3.41
N SER A 76 15.83 -7.33 4.41
CA SER A 76 14.81 -7.14 5.43
C SER A 76 13.59 -6.41 4.89
N GLU A 77 13.80 -5.39 4.06
CA GLU A 77 12.72 -4.63 3.41
C GLU A 77 11.92 -5.47 2.40
N LEU A 78 12.49 -6.53 1.84
CA LEU A 78 11.79 -7.42 0.91
C LEU A 78 10.73 -8.32 1.56
N LEU A 79 10.78 -8.49 2.88
CA LEU A 79 9.95 -9.46 3.58
C LEU A 79 8.61 -8.84 3.97
N VAL A 80 7.54 -9.40 3.42
CA VAL A 80 6.19 -9.14 3.91
C VAL A 80 5.86 -10.14 4.99
N PHE A 81 5.47 -9.64 6.15
CA PHE A 81 4.97 -10.47 7.24
C PHE A 81 3.50 -10.80 6.99
N SER A 82 3.21 -12.02 6.54
CA SER A 82 1.85 -12.53 6.54
C SER A 82 1.56 -13.17 7.89
N MET A 83 0.63 -12.60 8.65
CA MET A 83 0.09 -13.28 9.83
C MET A 83 -0.68 -14.52 9.35
N PRO A 84 -0.43 -15.73 9.89
CA PRO A 84 -1.20 -16.89 9.49
C PRO A 84 -2.68 -16.68 9.85
N PRO A 85 -3.63 -17.12 9.00
CA PRO A 85 -5.05 -16.99 9.30
C PRO A 85 -5.35 -17.69 10.62
N SER A 86 -5.97 -16.96 11.55
CA SER A 86 -6.30 -17.45 12.88
C SER A 86 -7.13 -18.75 12.73
N PRO A 87 -6.69 -19.89 13.31
CA PRO A 87 -7.36 -21.16 13.11
C PRO A 87 -8.73 -21.08 13.78
N ARG A 88 -9.80 -21.19 12.99
CA ARG A 88 -11.15 -21.40 13.50
C ARG A 88 -11.14 -22.62 14.41
N SER A 89 -11.46 -22.40 15.68
CA SER A 89 -11.46 -23.42 16.73
C SER A 89 -12.35 -24.61 16.34
N THR A 90 -11.73 -25.77 16.13
CA THR A 90 -12.40 -27.06 16.27
C THR A 90 -11.72 -27.78 17.43
N ASP A 91 -12.38 -27.75 18.58
CA ASP A 91 -11.94 -28.38 19.83
C ASP A 91 -11.70 -29.88 19.64
N THR A 92 -10.44 -30.29 19.59
CA THR A 92 -10.03 -31.69 19.80
C THR A 92 -8.78 -31.74 20.68
N PRO A 93 -8.72 -32.60 21.72
CA PRO A 93 -7.77 -32.44 22.83
C PRO A 93 -6.39 -33.10 22.63
N GLU A 94 -5.93 -33.33 21.40
CA GLU A 94 -4.61 -33.96 21.13
C GLU A 94 -3.54 -32.99 20.56
N SER A 95 -3.78 -31.68 20.60
CA SER A 95 -3.00 -30.70 19.80
C SER A 95 -1.74 -30.12 20.47
N ILE A 96 -1.37 -30.52 21.69
CA ILE A 96 -0.29 -29.86 22.45
C ILE A 96 1.11 -30.14 21.85
N ALA A 97 1.32 -31.29 21.20
CA ALA A 97 2.60 -31.63 20.58
C ALA A 97 2.86 -30.93 19.23
N LEU A 98 1.80 -30.48 18.54
CA LEU A 98 1.91 -29.73 17.27
C LEU A 98 1.82 -28.21 17.46
N GLN A 99 1.52 -27.75 18.68
CA GLN A 99 1.37 -26.31 18.98
C GLN A 99 2.70 -25.54 18.96
N ARG A 100 3.85 -26.21 19.11
CA ARG A 100 5.17 -25.54 19.09
C ARG A 100 5.61 -25.01 17.72
N ASN A 101 4.92 -25.37 16.63
CA ASN A 101 5.21 -24.81 15.30
C ASN A 101 4.38 -23.56 14.95
N ARG A 102 3.43 -23.15 15.81
CA ARG A 102 2.43 -22.10 15.52
C ARG A 102 2.90 -20.66 15.79
N LEU A 103 4.21 -20.41 15.89
CA LEU A 103 4.80 -19.07 15.98
C LEU A 103 5.75 -18.73 14.82
N THR A 104 5.80 -19.58 13.78
CA THR A 104 6.58 -19.25 12.58
C THR A 104 5.71 -18.37 11.69
N ALA A 105 5.85 -17.06 11.86
CA ALA A 105 5.45 -16.15 10.82
C ALA A 105 6.14 -16.58 9.52
N SER A 106 5.36 -16.91 8.50
CA SER A 106 5.91 -17.18 7.18
C SER A 106 6.24 -15.85 6.54
N SER A 107 7.49 -15.40 6.68
CA SER A 107 8.00 -14.27 5.88
C SER A 107 7.98 -14.69 4.41
N SER A 108 7.17 -13.99 3.62
CA SER A 108 7.09 -14.18 2.16
C SER A 108 7.50 -12.90 1.45
N ILE A 109 8.10 -13.03 0.28
CA ILE A 109 8.47 -11.86 -0.54
C ILE A 109 7.20 -11.29 -1.17
N ALA A 110 7.11 -9.96 -1.29
CA ALA A 110 6.04 -9.30 -2.01
C ALA A 110 5.98 -9.74 -3.49
N HIS A 111 4.80 -9.65 -4.10
CA HIS A 111 4.65 -9.95 -5.53
C HIS A 111 5.23 -8.84 -6.41
N CYS A 112 5.22 -7.61 -5.93
CA CYS A 112 5.80 -6.46 -6.60
C CYS A 112 6.82 -5.79 -5.68
N ILE A 113 8.00 -5.47 -6.21
CA ILE A 113 9.00 -4.66 -5.51
C ILE A 113 9.20 -3.40 -6.32
N ILE A 114 8.98 -2.24 -5.69
CA ILE A 114 9.22 -0.93 -6.27
C ILE A 114 10.52 -0.41 -5.66
N ALA A 115 11.60 -0.41 -6.45
CA ALA A 115 12.94 -0.02 -5.99
C ALA A 115 13.28 1.38 -6.48
N ILE A 116 13.15 2.38 -5.62
CA ILE A 116 13.35 3.80 -5.95
C ILE A 116 14.85 4.11 -5.93
N ASN A 117 15.36 4.78 -6.97
CA ASN A 117 16.77 5.15 -7.11
C ASN A 117 17.73 3.96 -7.12
N PHE A 118 17.30 2.86 -7.74
CA PHE A 118 18.04 1.60 -7.77
C PHE A 118 19.40 1.70 -8.49
N ASP A 119 19.60 2.71 -9.34
CA ASP A 119 20.92 3.05 -9.90
C ASP A 119 21.97 3.41 -8.83
N ARG A 120 21.53 3.88 -7.66
CA ARG A 120 22.40 4.35 -6.58
C ARG A 120 22.85 3.26 -5.61
N VAL A 121 22.31 2.04 -5.68
CA VAL A 121 22.74 0.97 -4.76
C VAL A 121 24.17 0.47 -5.04
N PRO A 122 24.87 -0.05 -4.02
CA PRO A 122 26.11 -0.79 -4.21
C PRO A 122 25.97 -1.95 -5.20
N HIS A 123 27.05 -2.22 -5.94
CA HIS A 123 27.10 -3.29 -6.96
C HIS A 123 26.74 -4.69 -6.41
N ILE A 124 26.98 -4.94 -5.12
CA ILE A 124 26.60 -6.21 -4.49
C ILE A 124 25.09 -6.41 -4.46
N ILE A 125 24.30 -5.35 -4.25
CA ILE A 125 22.83 -5.42 -4.27
C ILE A 125 22.34 -5.65 -5.69
N GLN A 126 22.94 -5.00 -6.69
CA GLN A 126 22.64 -5.27 -8.09
C GLN A 126 22.86 -6.73 -8.49
N ILE A 127 23.95 -7.35 -8.01
CA ILE A 127 24.21 -8.79 -8.21
C ILE A 127 23.15 -9.63 -7.49
N GLN A 128 22.79 -9.30 -6.25
CA GLN A 128 21.79 -10.04 -5.48
C GLN A 128 20.42 -9.99 -6.15
N VAL A 129 20.03 -8.84 -6.70
CA VAL A 129 18.81 -8.70 -7.52
C VAL A 129 18.94 -9.53 -8.78
N LEU A 130 20.05 -9.44 -9.53
CA LEU A 130 20.26 -10.27 -10.73
C LEU A 130 20.11 -11.77 -10.44
N GLU A 131 20.69 -12.25 -9.33
CA GLU A 131 20.54 -13.63 -8.88
C GLU A 131 19.08 -13.96 -8.54
N MET A 132 18.38 -13.05 -7.84
CA MET A 132 16.97 -13.18 -7.52
C MET A 132 16.10 -13.30 -8.77
N LEU A 133 16.30 -12.45 -9.77
CA LEU A 133 15.52 -12.48 -11.03
C LEU A 133 15.80 -13.79 -11.80
N ARG A 134 17.06 -14.23 -11.87
CA ARG A 134 17.45 -15.44 -12.62
C ARG A 134 17.05 -16.75 -11.94
N THR A 135 17.15 -16.81 -10.62
CA THR A 135 16.96 -18.06 -9.86
C THR A 135 15.60 -18.15 -9.19
N ARG A 136 14.82 -17.05 -9.19
CA ARG A 136 13.56 -16.90 -8.44
C ARG A 136 13.73 -17.22 -6.96
N ARG A 137 14.89 -16.89 -6.39
CA ARG A 137 15.24 -17.13 -4.99
C ARG A 137 16.08 -15.99 -4.47
N ILE A 138 15.82 -15.58 -3.23
CA ILE A 138 16.72 -14.69 -2.50
C ILE A 138 17.42 -15.45 -1.38
N LEU A 139 18.73 -15.27 -1.28
CA LEU A 139 19.50 -15.73 -0.15
C LEU A 139 19.51 -14.63 0.91
N THR A 140 18.93 -14.92 2.06
CA THR A 140 19.07 -14.11 3.27
C THR A 140 20.02 -14.80 4.25
N ARG A 141 20.38 -14.12 5.34
CA ARG A 141 21.34 -14.63 6.34
C ARG A 141 20.92 -15.98 6.96
N GLY A 142 19.63 -16.29 6.98
CA GLY A 142 19.10 -17.49 7.65
C GLY A 142 18.23 -18.40 6.78
N ALA A 143 17.88 -18.00 5.56
CA ALA A 143 16.98 -18.78 4.71
C ALA A 143 17.18 -18.47 3.22
N VAL A 144 16.80 -19.43 2.39
CA VAL A 144 16.58 -19.19 0.96
C VAL A 144 15.09 -19.07 0.75
N LEU A 145 14.62 -17.87 0.44
CA LEU A 145 13.20 -17.62 0.25
C LEU A 145 12.85 -17.68 -1.24
N PRO A 146 11.85 -18.48 -1.64
CA PRO A 146 11.40 -18.49 -3.02
C PRO A 146 10.67 -17.19 -3.34
N VAL A 147 10.93 -16.65 -4.53
CA VAL A 147 10.19 -15.52 -5.10
C VAL A 147 8.82 -16.03 -5.58
N PRO A 148 7.72 -15.28 -5.36
CA PRO A 148 6.39 -15.66 -5.84
C PRO A 148 6.39 -15.96 -7.34
N GLN A 149 5.51 -16.86 -7.77
CA GLN A 149 5.41 -17.22 -9.19
C GLN A 149 5.04 -16.01 -10.05
N ARG A 150 4.07 -15.22 -9.60
CA ARG A 150 3.72 -13.92 -10.18
C ARG A 150 4.53 -12.84 -9.48
N PHE A 151 5.60 -12.40 -10.14
CA PHE A 151 6.53 -11.47 -9.52
C PHE A 151 7.02 -10.43 -10.51
N VAL A 152 7.10 -9.19 -10.06
CA VAL A 152 7.68 -8.09 -10.85
C VAL A 152 8.59 -7.25 -9.96
N PHE A 153 9.80 -6.99 -10.45
CA PHE A 153 10.74 -6.05 -9.84
C PHE A 153 10.78 -4.79 -10.70
N ILE A 154 10.44 -3.64 -10.13
CA ILE A 154 10.27 -2.36 -10.84
C ILE A 154 11.26 -1.35 -10.26
N PRO A 155 12.47 -1.22 -10.82
CA PRO A 155 13.33 -0.08 -10.53
C PRO A 155 12.69 1.19 -11.07
N VAL A 156 12.54 2.19 -10.20
CA VAL A 156 12.10 3.54 -10.51
C VAL A 156 13.31 4.47 -10.38
N MET A 157 13.69 5.17 -11.44
CA MET A 157 14.91 5.99 -11.45
C MET A 157 14.64 7.41 -11.96
N GLU A 158 15.47 8.35 -11.50
CA GLU A 158 15.44 9.76 -11.91
C GLU A 158 16.04 9.90 -13.31
N GLU A 159 15.27 10.48 -14.23
CA GLU A 159 15.72 10.76 -15.59
C GLU A 159 14.99 11.99 -16.17
N ASP A 160 15.75 13.06 -16.44
CA ASP A 160 15.21 14.34 -16.92
C ASP A 160 14.63 14.26 -18.34
N ALA A 161 15.16 13.36 -19.17
CA ALA A 161 14.72 13.18 -20.55
C ALA A 161 14.91 11.72 -20.99
N PRO A 162 14.02 11.19 -21.86
CA PRO A 162 14.07 9.79 -22.27
C PRO A 162 15.39 9.44 -22.97
N GLY A 163 16.08 8.43 -22.44
CA GLY A 163 17.35 7.91 -22.94
C GLY A 163 18.62 8.53 -22.35
N GLU A 164 18.51 9.50 -21.44
CA GLU A 164 19.62 10.18 -20.75
C GLU A 164 19.92 9.62 -19.35
N GLY A 165 19.14 8.65 -18.88
CA GLY A 165 19.16 8.17 -17.51
C GLY A 165 20.36 7.30 -17.12
N PRO A 166 20.55 7.12 -15.79
CA PRO A 166 21.61 6.28 -15.26
C PRO A 166 21.44 4.83 -15.69
N ARG A 167 22.55 4.20 -16.08
CA ARG A 167 22.54 2.82 -16.59
C ARG A 167 22.85 1.84 -15.48
N LEU A 168 21.91 0.92 -15.23
CA LEU A 168 22.19 -0.30 -14.49
C LEU A 168 23.33 -1.08 -15.16
N THR A 169 23.99 -1.96 -14.40
CA THR A 169 25.03 -2.82 -14.99
C THR A 169 24.49 -3.56 -16.21
N PRO A 170 25.29 -3.74 -17.28
CA PRO A 170 24.80 -4.33 -18.53
C PRO A 170 24.08 -5.66 -18.32
N HIS A 171 24.62 -6.54 -17.47
CA HIS A 171 24.01 -7.84 -17.20
C HIS A 171 22.64 -7.76 -16.51
N LEU A 172 22.46 -6.78 -15.63
CA LEU A 172 21.20 -6.52 -14.95
C LEU A 172 20.18 -5.90 -15.90
N HIS A 173 20.62 -4.95 -16.74
CA HIS A 173 19.80 -4.38 -17.81
C HIS A 173 19.23 -5.43 -18.77
N HIS A 174 19.97 -6.51 -19.09
CA HIS A 174 19.48 -7.60 -19.94
C HIS A 174 18.39 -8.47 -19.27
N SER A 175 18.15 -8.32 -17.96
CA SER A 175 17.08 -9.03 -17.25
C SER A 175 15.76 -8.24 -17.25
N PHE A 176 15.75 -7.04 -17.83
CA PHE A 176 14.55 -6.22 -18.00
C PHE A 176 14.06 -6.27 -19.45
N ALA A 177 12.74 -6.38 -19.62
CA ALA A 177 12.09 -6.44 -20.93
C ALA A 177 12.15 -5.10 -21.66
N MET A 178 11.93 -4.04 -20.90
CA MET A 178 11.69 -2.71 -21.43
C MET A 178 12.09 -1.64 -20.42
N SER A 179 12.40 -0.47 -20.95
CA SER A 179 12.52 0.77 -20.19
C SER A 179 11.45 1.72 -20.68
N HIS A 180 10.63 2.22 -19.76
CA HIS A 180 9.58 3.19 -20.03
C HIS A 180 9.91 4.48 -19.29
N TRP A 181 9.90 5.58 -20.03
CA TRP A 181 9.99 6.92 -19.47
C TRP A 181 8.58 7.50 -19.42
N HIS A 182 8.14 7.89 -18.24
CA HIS A 182 6.83 8.44 -17.99
C HIS A 182 6.91 9.97 -17.97
N ASP A 183 6.17 10.60 -18.89
CA ASP A 183 6.01 12.05 -18.95
C ASP A 183 5.03 12.49 -17.85
N PRO A 184 5.43 13.41 -16.95
CA PRO A 184 4.53 13.97 -15.95
C PRO A 184 3.23 14.58 -16.52
N GLU A 185 3.27 15.02 -17.78
CA GLU A 185 2.11 15.61 -18.47
C GLU A 185 1.07 14.56 -18.89
N ASP A 186 1.42 13.26 -18.91
CA ASP A 186 0.49 12.17 -19.22
C ASP A 186 -0.50 11.89 -18.06
N GLY A 187 -0.21 12.40 -16.86
CA GLY A 187 -1.05 12.28 -15.68
C GLY A 187 -1.02 10.92 -14.98
N TYR A 188 -1.76 10.82 -13.87
CA TYR A 188 -1.75 9.66 -12.97
C TYR A 188 -3.19 9.21 -12.68
N MET A 189 -3.70 8.31 -13.52
CA MET A 189 -5.12 7.92 -13.51
C MET A 189 -5.57 7.32 -12.16
N ASN A 190 -4.73 6.51 -11.50
CA ASN A 190 -5.11 5.91 -10.22
C ASN A 190 -5.02 6.91 -9.07
N MET A 191 -4.09 7.87 -9.12
CA MET A 191 -4.01 8.99 -8.18
C MET A 191 -5.26 9.88 -8.28
N GLU A 192 -5.60 10.34 -9.48
CA GLU A 192 -6.78 11.18 -9.71
C GLU A 192 -8.07 10.49 -9.24
N ALA A 193 -8.20 9.18 -9.50
CA ALA A 193 -9.33 8.39 -9.02
C ALA A 193 -9.37 8.31 -7.48
N ASP A 194 -8.22 8.24 -6.81
CA ASP A 194 -8.14 8.24 -5.36
C ASP A 194 -8.53 9.59 -4.75
N GLU A 195 -8.02 10.69 -5.30
CA GLU A 195 -8.37 12.06 -4.87
C GLU A 195 -9.88 12.29 -4.92
N ILE A 196 -10.53 11.93 -6.04
CA ILE A 196 -11.99 11.99 -6.18
C ILE A 196 -12.71 11.13 -5.13
N HIS A 197 -12.14 9.98 -4.78
CA HIS A 197 -12.71 9.09 -3.77
C HIS A 197 -12.58 9.66 -2.36
N GLN A 198 -11.42 10.24 -2.02
CA GLN A 198 -11.18 10.91 -0.76
C GLN A 198 -12.11 12.12 -0.57
N ASP A 199 -12.27 12.97 -1.59
CA ASP A 199 -13.19 14.11 -1.58
C ASP A 199 -14.64 13.69 -1.26
N LYS A 200 -15.09 12.59 -1.86
CA LYS A 200 -16.44 12.03 -1.61
C LYS A 200 -16.57 11.51 -0.17
N ILE A 201 -15.53 10.91 0.39
CA ILE A 201 -15.51 10.46 1.79
C ILE A 201 -15.60 11.67 2.71
N GLU A 202 -14.82 12.72 2.45
CA GLU A 202 -14.83 13.94 3.23
C GLU A 202 -16.19 14.65 3.17
N GLU A 203 -16.79 14.76 1.98
CA GLU A 203 -18.12 15.34 1.84
C GLU A 203 -19.17 14.55 2.64
N ARG A 204 -19.09 13.21 2.64
CA ARG A 204 -19.96 12.35 3.45
C ARG A 204 -19.74 12.57 4.94
N LYS A 205 -18.50 12.73 5.40
CA LYS A 205 -18.19 13.07 6.80
C LYS A 205 -18.81 14.42 7.18
N ARG A 206 -18.61 15.46 6.35
CA ARG A 206 -19.18 16.81 6.57
C ARG A 206 -20.71 16.81 6.60
N ARG A 207 -21.36 16.03 5.73
CA ARG A 207 -22.82 15.88 5.74
C ARG A 207 -23.32 15.21 7.03
N LYS A 208 -22.65 14.17 7.50
CA LYS A 208 -22.98 13.49 8.77
C LYS A 208 -22.81 14.43 9.97
N GLU A 209 -21.71 15.18 10.02
CA GLU A 209 -21.45 16.15 11.07
C GLU A 209 -22.51 17.27 11.11
N ARG A 210 -22.89 17.82 9.94
CA ARG A 210 -23.99 18.80 9.85
C ARG A 210 -25.32 18.24 10.36
N GLN A 211 -25.65 17.00 9.98
CA GLN A 211 -26.89 16.36 10.43
C GLN A 211 -26.85 16.06 11.94
N GLN A 212 -25.69 15.68 12.47
CA GLN A 212 -25.51 15.43 13.90
C GLN A 212 -25.68 16.72 14.71
N ASN A 213 -25.07 17.82 14.27
CA ASN A 213 -25.21 19.12 14.92
C ASN A 213 -26.66 19.62 14.86
N GLN A 214 -27.34 19.45 13.72
CA GLN A 214 -28.75 19.83 13.58
C GLN A 214 -29.67 18.98 14.49
N ASN A 215 -29.46 17.66 14.53
CA ASN A 215 -30.21 16.78 15.43
C ASN A 215 -29.95 17.12 16.91
N GLN A 216 -28.72 17.53 17.26
CA GLN A 216 -28.37 17.97 18.60
C GLN A 216 -29.10 19.28 18.96
N GLU A 217 -29.09 20.28 18.07
CA GLU A 217 -29.85 21.53 18.27
C GLU A 217 -31.36 21.31 18.40
N GLU A 218 -31.94 20.39 17.61
CA GLU A 218 -33.36 20.00 17.72
C GLU A 218 -33.69 19.29 19.05
N ALA A 219 -32.75 18.50 19.59
CA ALA A 219 -32.88 17.88 20.91
C ALA A 219 -32.80 18.92 22.04
N TRP A 220 -31.85 19.87 21.98
CA TRP A 220 -31.73 20.97 22.94
C TRP A 220 -32.97 21.88 22.95
N THR A 221 -33.50 22.22 21.77
CA THR A 221 -34.71 23.06 21.65
C THR A 221 -36.00 22.35 22.04
N SER A 222 -36.04 21.01 22.00
CA SER A 222 -37.17 20.23 22.52
C SER A 222 -37.11 20.08 24.04
N ALA A 223 -35.94 19.81 24.61
CA ALA A 223 -35.74 19.79 26.06
C ALA A 223 -36.04 21.15 26.73
N GLY A 224 -35.72 22.27 26.06
CA GLY A 224 -36.05 23.61 26.55
C GLY A 224 -37.56 23.92 26.57
N ARG A 225 -38.36 23.28 25.71
CA ARG A 225 -39.82 23.47 25.66
C ARG A 225 -40.59 22.64 26.70
N ASP A 226 -40.00 21.57 27.21
CA ASP A 226 -40.60 20.77 28.29
C ASP A 226 -40.39 21.40 29.69
N ILE A 227 -39.42 22.32 29.83
CA ILE A 227 -39.19 23.06 31.09
C ILE A 227 -40.27 24.12 31.35
N GLU A 228 -40.89 24.70 30.31
CA GLU A 228 -41.95 25.73 30.48
C GLU A 228 -43.35 25.16 30.78
N ARG A 229 -43.51 23.84 30.89
CA ARG A 229 -44.82 23.21 31.21
C ARG A 229 -44.87 22.48 32.54
N GLY A 230 -43.82 22.56 33.36
CA GLY A 230 -43.78 22.03 34.72
C GLY A 230 -43.93 23.13 35.78
N GLU A 231 -45.17 23.42 36.17
CA GLU A 231 -45.43 24.06 37.46
C GLU A 231 -44.91 23.18 38.61
N GLY A 232 -44.24 23.80 39.59
CA GLY A 232 -44.29 23.31 40.97
C GLY A 232 -42.97 22.95 41.65
N THR A 233 -42.64 23.78 42.65
CA THR A 233 -42.02 23.43 43.94
C THR A 233 -40.49 23.31 44.03
N SER A 234 -39.86 24.44 44.39
CA SER A 234 -39.20 24.68 45.69
C SER A 234 -38.43 23.52 46.35
N ALA A 235 -37.10 23.65 46.48
CA ALA A 235 -36.39 23.86 47.76
C ALA A 235 -34.92 23.39 47.73
N GLY A 236 -34.04 24.14 48.42
CA GLY A 236 -32.74 23.70 48.99
C GLY A 236 -31.57 23.69 47.99
N ASP A 237 -30.62 24.61 48.02
CA ASP A 237 -29.61 24.91 49.07
C ASP A 237 -28.65 23.74 49.38
N SER A 238 -27.36 24.09 49.54
CA SER A 238 -26.17 23.29 49.89
C SER A 238 -25.21 23.03 48.71
N VAL A 239 -24.03 23.68 48.60
CA VAL A 239 -22.79 23.61 49.42
C VAL A 239 -21.81 22.53 48.92
N VAL A 240 -20.67 23.01 48.38
CA VAL A 240 -19.28 22.53 48.59
C VAL A 240 -18.62 21.50 47.65
N ARG A 241 -17.33 21.80 47.37
CA ARG A 241 -16.15 20.98 47.01
C ARG A 241 -15.92 20.55 45.56
N ASP A 242 -14.94 21.21 44.95
CA ASP A 242 -13.58 20.74 44.59
C ASP A 242 -13.30 19.22 44.56
N GLU A 243 -12.35 18.85 43.68
CA GLU A 243 -11.98 17.53 43.13
C GLU A 243 -12.70 17.23 41.79
N SER A 244 -12.08 16.82 40.69
CA SER A 244 -10.71 16.56 40.26
C SER A 244 -10.79 16.13 38.77
N GLU A 245 -9.63 15.88 38.15
CA GLU A 245 -9.43 15.03 36.97
C GLU A 245 -9.49 15.69 35.58
N ASP A 246 -8.29 15.88 35.03
CA ASP A 246 -8.01 15.93 33.60
C ASP A 246 -8.42 14.59 32.95
N PRO A 247 -9.14 14.60 31.81
CA PRO A 247 -9.18 13.47 30.93
C PRO A 247 -8.18 13.65 29.78
N GLU A 248 -7.19 12.77 29.84
CA GLU A 248 -6.50 12.07 28.76
C GLU A 248 -6.73 12.54 27.31
N SER A 249 -5.59 12.82 26.68
CA SER A 249 -5.32 12.88 25.24
C SER A 249 -5.92 11.67 24.50
N ASP A 250 -7.06 11.88 23.84
CA ASP A 250 -7.54 10.96 22.81
C ASP A 250 -6.61 11.03 21.60
N GLY A 251 -5.96 9.89 21.34
CA GLY A 251 -5.07 9.67 20.22
C GLY A 251 -5.80 9.89 18.89
N GLU A 252 -5.15 10.70 18.05
CA GLU A 252 -5.35 10.78 16.62
C GLU A 252 -5.23 9.37 16.00
N PRO A 253 -6.26 8.84 15.31
CA PRO A 253 -6.11 7.59 14.58
C PRO A 253 -5.33 7.84 13.28
N ASP A 254 -4.19 7.16 13.15
CA ASP A 254 -3.37 7.13 11.93
C ASP A 254 -4.23 6.80 10.69
N PRO A 255 -4.10 7.56 9.57
CA PRO A 255 -4.91 7.37 8.37
C PRO A 255 -4.56 6.14 7.53
N LEU A 256 -3.75 5.19 8.02
CA LEU A 256 -3.24 4.06 7.25
C LEU A 256 -3.92 2.70 7.52
N ASP A 257 -4.88 2.61 8.44
CA ASP A 257 -5.47 1.33 8.85
C ASP A 257 -6.73 0.87 8.08
N PHE A 258 -7.03 1.47 6.91
CA PHE A 258 -8.25 1.14 6.16
C PHE A 258 -8.11 0.17 4.98
N PHE A 259 -6.95 -0.47 4.78
CA PHE A 259 -6.76 -1.42 3.68
C PHE A 259 -6.57 -2.87 4.12
N ILE A 260 -7.39 -3.39 5.03
CA ILE A 260 -7.64 -4.86 5.08
C ILE A 260 -9.09 -5.13 5.47
N THR A 261 -10.02 -5.10 4.51
CA THR A 261 -11.16 -6.03 4.50
C THR A 261 -11.69 -6.20 3.07
N GLU A 262 -11.94 -7.46 2.71
CA GLU A 262 -12.53 -7.96 1.45
C GLU A 262 -11.61 -8.08 0.22
N ALA A 263 -10.92 -9.23 0.15
CA ALA A 263 -11.20 -10.26 -0.88
C ALA A 263 -10.78 -11.64 -0.37
#